data_AF-A0A5N7WK18-F1
#
_entry.id   AF-A0A5N7WK18-F1
#
_cell.length_a   1.000
_cell.length_b   1.000
_cell.length_c   1.000
_cell.angle_alpha   90.00
_cell.angle_beta   90.00
_cell.angle_gamma   90.00
#
_symmetry.space_group_name_H-M   'P 1'
#
loop_
_entity.id
_entity.type
_entity.pdbx_description
1 polymer ?
#
loop_
_entity_poly.entity_id
_entity_poly.type
_entity_poly.pdbx_seq_one_letter_code
_entity_poly.pdbx_strand_id
1 'polypeptide(L)'
;MPKITGEAVVMVGKYTSFNPAKPEETPAYGFHFSGPQSLDEFGELNSIWASDGWVVVGKARIEIDLIERDTMTANAVTSLRKQKAAVLATAQAEATRIEGQIQSLLAITNEA
;
A
#
# COMPACT_ATOMS: atom_id res chain seq x y z
N MET A 1 12.52 9.71 19.48
CA MET A 1 12.31 8.98 18.22
C MET A 1 13.02 7.63 18.26
N PRO A 2 12.26 6.54 18.44
CA PRO A 2 12.81 5.20 18.39
C PRO A 2 13.34 4.88 16.99
N LYS A 3 14.40 4.09 16.91
CA LYS A 3 15.04 3.68 15.65
C LYS A 3 14.94 2.18 15.46
N ILE A 4 14.74 1.76 14.21
CA ILE A 4 14.85 0.36 13.81
C ILE A 4 15.90 0.27 12.72
N THR A 5 16.80 -0.70 12.84
CA THR A 5 17.76 -1.03 11.79
C THR A 5 17.47 -2.42 11.24
N GLY A 6 17.72 -2.62 9.96
CA GLY A 6 17.57 -3.93 9.33
C GLY A 6 18.36 -4.06 8.04
N GLU A 7 18.23 -5.22 7.43
CA GLU A 7 18.77 -5.50 6.09
C GLU A 7 17.61 -5.65 5.11
N ALA A 8 17.85 -5.18 3.88
CA ALA A 8 16.93 -5.31 2.77
C ALA A 8 17.65 -5.80 1.53
N VAL A 9 16.91 -6.49 0.68
CA VAL A 9 17.29 -6.86 -0.68
C VAL A 9 16.90 -5.70 -1.59
N VAL A 10 17.81 -5.29 -2.45
CA VAL A 10 17.61 -4.18 -3.40
C VAL A 10 17.30 -4.77 -4.77
N MET A 11 16.19 -4.32 -5.34
CA MET A 11 15.64 -4.85 -6.59
C MET A 11 15.28 -3.72 -7.54
N VAL A 12 15.30 -4.02 -8.83
CA VAL A 12 14.79 -3.13 -9.89
C VAL A 12 13.78 -3.88 -10.73
N GLY A 13 12.69 -3.21 -11.10
CA GLY A 13 11.63 -3.81 -11.91
C GLY A 13 11.85 -3.49 -13.38
N LYS A 14 11.83 -4.49 -14.25
CA LYS A 14 11.74 -4.31 -15.72
C LYS A 14 12.73 -3.29 -16.30
N TYR A 15 13.90 -3.12 -15.68
CA TYR A 15 14.94 -2.12 -16.02
C TYR A 15 14.44 -0.66 -16.10
N THR A 16 13.29 -0.34 -15.51
CA THR A 16 12.79 1.02 -15.54
C THR A 16 13.52 1.85 -14.48
N SER A 17 14.05 3.00 -14.88
CA SER A 17 14.79 3.95 -14.03
C SER A 17 16.18 3.52 -13.53
N PHE A 18 16.64 2.29 -13.82
CA PHE A 18 17.96 1.80 -13.45
C PHE A 18 18.88 1.71 -14.68
N ASN A 19 20.01 2.41 -14.65
CA ASN A 19 21.04 2.30 -15.68
C ASN A 19 22.11 1.29 -15.25
N PRO A 20 22.15 0.05 -15.78
CA PRO A 20 23.15 -0.93 -15.38
C PRO A 20 24.58 -0.54 -15.75
N ALA A 21 24.78 0.37 -16.71
CA ALA A 21 26.11 0.88 -17.06
C ALA A 21 26.64 1.92 -16.06
N LYS A 22 25.75 2.53 -15.28
CA LYS A 22 26.05 3.55 -14.27
C LYS A 22 25.10 3.42 -13.06
N PRO A 23 25.13 2.29 -12.34
CA PRO A 23 24.19 2.02 -11.25
C PRO A 23 24.23 3.07 -10.15
N GLU A 24 25.38 3.69 -9.92
CA GLU A 24 25.62 4.75 -8.93
C GLU A 24 24.89 6.07 -9.21
N GLU A 25 24.49 6.33 -10.47
CA GLU A 25 23.68 7.51 -10.82
C GLU A 25 22.18 7.27 -10.56
N THR A 26 21.78 6.05 -10.19
CA THR A 26 20.38 5.72 -9.92
C THR A 26 19.93 6.34 -8.59
N PRO A 27 18.89 7.18 -8.57
CA PRO A 27 18.40 7.76 -7.33
C PRO A 27 17.83 6.68 -6.41
N ALA A 28 17.93 6.88 -5.08
CA ALA A 28 17.49 5.90 -4.10
C ALA A 28 16.03 5.46 -4.25
N TYR A 29 15.12 6.35 -4.67
CA TYR A 29 13.70 6.03 -4.92
C TYR A 29 13.48 5.20 -6.19
N GLY A 30 14.50 5.04 -7.04
CA GLY A 30 14.46 4.17 -8.22
C GLY A 30 14.61 2.68 -7.87
N PHE A 31 14.99 2.38 -6.63
CA PHE A 31 15.11 1.01 -6.15
C PHE A 31 13.86 0.57 -5.38
N HIS A 32 13.57 -0.72 -5.47
CA HIS A 32 12.64 -1.40 -4.59
C HIS A 32 13.40 -2.12 -3.47
N PHE A 33 12.90 -2.03 -2.26
CA PHE A 33 13.48 -2.65 -1.08
C PHE A 33 12.53 -3.72 -0.56
N SER A 34 13.03 -4.94 -0.47
CA SER A 34 12.28 -6.08 0.05
C SER A 34 13.04 -6.75 1.18
N GLY A 35 12.35 -7.55 1.99
CA GLY A 35 13.03 -8.30 3.03
C GLY A 35 13.79 -9.52 2.47
N PRO A 36 14.73 -10.11 3.23
CA PRO A 36 15.49 -11.29 2.81
C PRO A 36 14.64 -12.50 2.40
N GLN A 37 13.40 -12.60 2.91
CA GLN A 37 12.43 -13.64 2.54
C GLN A 37 11.99 -13.61 1.07
N SER A 38 12.34 -12.56 0.34
CA SER A 38 12.13 -12.47 -1.10
C SER A 38 13.16 -13.26 -1.91
N LEU A 39 14.20 -13.76 -1.23
CA LEU A 39 15.18 -14.67 -1.81
C LEU A 39 14.88 -16.13 -1.46
N ASP A 40 15.24 -17.03 -2.35
CA ASP A 40 15.29 -18.47 -2.10
C ASP A 40 16.59 -18.87 -1.38
N GLU A 41 16.79 -20.18 -1.20
CA GLU A 41 17.97 -20.74 -0.54
C GLU A 41 19.28 -20.48 -1.29
N PHE A 42 19.21 -20.15 -2.58
CA PHE A 42 20.36 -19.83 -3.44
C PHE A 42 20.65 -18.33 -3.49
N GLY A 43 19.81 -17.50 -2.86
CA GLY A 43 19.93 -16.06 -2.89
C GLY A 43 19.37 -15.43 -4.18
N GLU A 44 18.59 -16.17 -4.95
CA GLU A 44 17.85 -15.69 -6.12
C GLU A 44 16.46 -15.23 -5.72
N LEU A 45 15.80 -14.42 -6.56
CA LEU A 45 14.42 -14.05 -6.28
C LEU A 45 13.50 -15.26 -6.30
N ASN A 46 12.62 -15.35 -5.31
CA ASN A 46 11.56 -16.33 -5.33
C ASN A 46 10.67 -16.15 -6.59
N SER A 47 9.93 -17.21 -6.92
CA SER A 47 9.20 -17.30 -8.19
C SER A 47 8.22 -16.15 -8.43
N ILE A 48 7.61 -15.58 -7.38
CA ILE A 48 6.65 -14.48 -7.48
C ILE A 48 7.35 -13.22 -8.01
N TRP A 49 8.50 -12.86 -7.43
CA TRP A 49 9.23 -11.66 -7.85
C TRP A 49 9.92 -11.86 -9.20
N ALA A 50 10.49 -13.05 -9.42
CA ALA A 50 11.16 -13.37 -10.67
C ALA A 50 10.18 -13.35 -11.86
N SER A 51 8.96 -13.91 -11.70
CA SER A 51 7.95 -13.94 -12.77
C SER A 51 7.46 -12.54 -13.17
N ASP A 52 7.49 -11.59 -12.24
CA ASP A 52 7.06 -10.21 -12.47
C ASP A 52 8.14 -9.33 -13.13
N GLY A 53 9.31 -9.92 -13.44
CA GLY A 53 10.41 -9.25 -14.14
C GLY A 53 11.27 -8.38 -13.23
N TRP A 54 11.36 -8.73 -11.95
CA TRP A 54 12.28 -8.09 -11.01
C TRP A 54 13.66 -8.72 -11.07
N VAL A 55 14.68 -7.92 -10.78
CA VAL A 55 16.08 -8.34 -10.72
C VAL A 55 16.71 -7.85 -9.43
N VAL A 56 17.42 -8.72 -8.73
CA VAL A 56 18.23 -8.35 -7.55
C VAL A 56 19.49 -7.64 -8.03
N VAL A 57 19.73 -6.46 -7.47
CA VAL A 57 20.90 -5.62 -7.82
C VAL A 57 21.78 -5.32 -6.62
N GLY A 58 21.37 -5.72 -5.41
CA GLY A 58 22.21 -5.56 -4.23
C GLY A 58 21.51 -5.81 -2.91
N LYS A 59 22.15 -5.34 -1.85
CA LYS A 59 21.67 -5.36 -0.47
C LYS A 59 21.78 -3.97 0.12
N ALA A 60 20.86 -3.61 1.00
CA ALA A 60 20.85 -2.35 1.70
C ALA A 60 20.79 -2.58 3.22
N ARG A 61 21.48 -1.71 3.95
CA ARG A 61 21.23 -1.51 5.37
C ARG A 61 20.24 -0.38 5.51
N ILE A 62 19.11 -0.65 6.14
CA ILE A 62 18.06 0.34 6.36
C ILE A 62 18.08 0.82 7.81
N GLU A 63 17.88 2.12 7.98
CA GLU A 63 17.60 2.75 9.26
C GLU A 63 16.28 3.50 9.13
N ILE A 64 15.36 3.24 10.05
CA ILE A 64 14.03 3.83 10.07
C ILE A 64 13.90 4.63 11.37
N ASP A 65 13.74 5.94 11.21
CA ASP A 65 13.32 6.81 12.31
C ASP A 65 11.81 6.70 12.48
N LEU A 66 11.38 6.11 13.59
CA LEU A 66 9.96 6.01 13.90
C LEU A 66 9.47 7.32 14.50
N ILE A 67 8.29 7.74 14.04
CA ILE A 67 7.52 8.79 14.71
C ILE A 67 7.07 8.32 16.10
N GLU A 68 6.80 9.28 17.00
CA GLU A 68 6.39 8.99 18.38
C GLU A 68 5.06 8.20 18.42
N ARG A 69 4.95 7.28 19.38
CA ARG A 69 3.81 6.34 19.51
C ARG A 69 2.46 7.06 19.55
N ASP A 70 2.38 8.17 20.27
CA ASP A 70 1.14 8.95 20.40
C ASP A 70 0.75 9.57 19.06
N THR A 71 1.73 10.05 18.29
CA THR A 71 1.51 10.54 16.92
C THR A 71 1.06 9.43 15.98
N MET A 72 1.67 8.23 16.05
CA MET A 72 1.22 7.06 15.28
C MET A 72 -0.25 6.74 15.59
N THR A 73 -0.59 6.70 16.88
CA THR A 73 -1.94 6.38 17.36
C THR A 73 -2.95 7.44 16.90
N ALA A 74 -2.61 8.72 17.01
CA ALA A 74 -3.45 9.82 16.54
C ALA A 74 -3.69 9.76 15.02
N ASN A 75 -2.66 9.45 14.24
CA ASN A 75 -2.76 9.27 12.78
C ASN A 75 -3.66 8.08 12.43
N ALA A 76 -3.52 6.95 13.14
CA ALA A 76 -4.37 5.77 12.95
C ALA A 76 -5.84 6.08 13.26
N VAL A 77 -6.13 6.72 14.40
CA VAL A 77 -7.48 7.16 14.77
C VAL A 77 -8.07 8.09 13.72
N THR A 78 -7.28 9.03 13.20
CA THR A 78 -7.72 9.95 12.15
C THR A 78 -8.08 9.23 10.86
N SER A 79 -7.25 8.25 10.44
CA SER A 79 -7.53 7.42 9.27
C SER A 79 -8.82 6.61 9.45
N LEU A 80 -9.01 5.97 10.61
CA LEU A 80 -10.21 5.20 10.92
C LEU A 80 -11.47 6.06 10.95
N ARG A 81 -11.39 7.29 11.48
CA ARG A 81 -12.50 8.25 11.44
C ARG A 81 -12.89 8.60 10.01
N LYS A 82 -11.91 8.83 9.12
CA LYS A 82 -12.17 9.07 7.69
C LYS A 82 -12.84 7.86 7.02
N GLN A 83 -12.35 6.65 7.29
CA GLN A 83 -12.96 5.41 6.78
C GLN A 83 -14.40 5.24 7.27
N LYS A 84 -14.66 5.44 8.57
CA LYS A 84 -16.01 5.40 9.14
C LYS A 84 -16.94 6.42 8.46
N ALA A 85 -16.48 7.65 8.26
CA ALA A 85 -17.26 8.69 7.61
C ALA A 85 -17.62 8.31 6.16
N ALA A 86 -16.68 7.73 5.41
CA ALA A 86 -16.92 7.26 4.05
C ALA A 86 -17.97 6.14 4.02
N VAL A 87 -17.86 5.14 4.91
CA VAL A 87 -18.83 4.04 4.99
C VAL A 87 -20.23 4.55 5.32
N LEU A 88 -20.35 5.48 6.27
CA LEU A 88 -21.65 6.08 6.62
C LEU A 88 -22.25 6.88 5.45
N ALA A 89 -21.42 7.63 4.71
CA ALA A 89 -21.89 8.37 3.54
C ALA A 89 -22.42 7.43 2.46
N THR A 90 -21.70 6.33 2.16
CA THR A 90 -22.16 5.31 1.21
C THR A 90 -23.46 4.64 1.69
N ALA A 91 -23.54 4.25 2.95
CA ALA A 91 -24.73 3.63 3.51
C ALA A 91 -25.95 4.57 3.47
N GLN A 92 -25.75 5.86 3.78
CA GLN A 92 -26.82 6.85 3.72
C GLN A 92 -27.31 7.09 2.28
N ALA A 93 -26.39 7.15 1.31
CA ALA A 93 -26.75 7.28 -0.10
C ALA A 93 -27.59 6.09 -0.57
N GLU A 94 -27.22 4.88 -0.16
CA GLU A 94 -27.96 3.66 -0.48
C GLU A 94 -29.33 3.61 0.19
N ALA A 95 -29.42 4.00 1.47
CA ALA A 95 -30.69 4.10 2.18
C ALA A 95 -31.65 5.07 1.48
N THR A 96 -31.16 6.25 1.09
CA THR A 96 -31.95 7.23 0.32
C THR A 96 -32.40 6.68 -1.02
N ARG A 97 -31.55 5.91 -1.72
CA ARG A 97 -31.89 5.26 -3.00
C ARG A 97 -33.03 4.25 -2.82
N ILE A 98 -32.95 3.40 -1.79
CA ILE A 98 -33.97 2.38 -1.49
C ILE A 98 -35.29 3.06 -1.10
N GLU A 99 -35.26 4.10 -0.26
CA GLU A 99 -36.46 4.86 0.09
C GLU A 99 -37.13 5.46 -1.15
N GLY A 100 -36.35 6.03 -2.07
CA GLY A 100 -36.88 6.52 -3.35
C GLY A 100 -37.57 5.43 -4.17
N GLN A 101 -37.04 4.19 -4.14
CA GLN A 101 -37.69 3.04 -4.79
C GLN A 101 -38.99 2.63 -4.09
N ILE A 102 -39.01 2.61 -2.76
CA ILE A 102 -40.21 2.31 -1.95
C ILE A 102 -41.31 3.33 -2.27
N GLN A 103 -41.00 4.62 -2.21
CA GLN A 103 -41.97 5.68 -2.50
C GLN A 103 -42.50 5.61 -3.94
N SER A 104 -41.63 5.26 -4.90
CA SER A 104 -42.05 5.06 -6.29
C SER A 104 -43.04 3.90 -6.43
N LEU A 105 -42.86 2.82 -5.67
CA LEU A 105 -43.77 1.67 -5.68
C LEU A 105 -45.11 1.99 -5.01
N LEU A 106 -45.09 2.66 -3.85
CA LEU A 106 -46.31 3.08 -3.14
C LEU A 106 -47.18 4.03 -3.98
N ALA A 107 -46.54 4.93 -4.73
CA ALA A 107 -47.24 5.83 -5.64
C ALA A 107 -47.99 5.09 -6.76
N ILE A 108 -47.54 3.89 -7.16
CA ILE A 108 -48.23 3.06 -8.15
C ILE A 108 -49.46 2.38 -7.53
N THR A 109 -49.38 1.97 -6.26
CA THR A 109 -50.45 1.21 -5.60
C THR A 109 -51.56 2.08 -4.96
N ASN A 110 -51.44 3.41 -4.99
CA ASN A 110 -52.35 4.36 -4.31
C ASN A 110 -52.48 4.12 -2.78
N GLU A 111 -51.52 3.42 -2.18
CA GLU A 111 -51.41 3.31 -0.72
C GLU A 111 -50.58 4.50 -0.24
N ALA A 112 -51.27 5.58 0.12
CA ALA A 112 -50.70 6.76 0.79
C ALA A 112 -50.75 6.61 2.31
#